data_AF-A0AAN8X572-F1
#
_entry.id   AF-A0AAN8X572-F1
#
_cell.length_a   1.000
_cell.length_b   1.000
_cell.length_c   1.000
_cell.angle_alpha   90.00
_cell.angle_beta   90.00
_cell.angle_gamma   90.00
#
_symmetry.space_group_name_H-M   'P 1'
#
loop_
_entity.id
_entity.type
_entity.pdbx_description
1 polymer ?
#
loop_
_entity_poly.entity_id
_entity_poly.type
_entity_poly.pdbx_seq_one_letter_code
_entity_poly.pdbx_strand_id
1 'polypeptide(L)'
;MNENNLFTNFFCSKAIDPELRKSWLEKHLKAVINDFQKTHGQLLESFFTLDDLLANVKIYVMHHVTSLIDTLLDDLSIAVNIEKVKKLRNYASCGDISFPSFRTWARELDLPEKTIEELYSPDQVTVYVCEALQTKSSRDRLSKDLPSIEESLNVVRKRVREENARTLRVVIFKGVSDFAAQHWKDSYYKVHNPLVMPMSQEEIIEAAQSRGIEVTYDTFAQTYRYNSKVGLLRNACQIPGCPHYLQPHNNFNQHISVEREQEQFPHAIHLISNTFYSQGINSVIQEVTSGNHTGTQNRRRPTPPLESSLVPLMEQLGTLLNHYAATSQK
;
A
#
# COMPACT_ATOMS: atom_id res chain seq x y z
N MET A 1 -23.55 10.39 1.70
CA MET A 1 -23.47 9.25 2.65
C MET A 1 -23.71 7.99 1.85
N ASN A 2 -22.84 6.98 1.92
CA ASN A 2 -23.10 5.71 1.24
C ASN A 2 -24.34 5.06 1.87
N GLU A 3 -25.42 4.96 1.10
CA GLU A 3 -26.69 4.32 1.49
C GLU A 3 -26.54 2.80 1.78
N ASN A 4 -25.35 2.23 1.57
CA ASN A 4 -25.09 0.79 1.62
C ASN A 4 -24.70 0.22 3.00
N ASN A 5 -24.57 1.03 4.06
CA ASN A 5 -24.14 0.55 5.40
C ASN A 5 -25.28 0.68 6.43
N LEU A 6 -26.40 0.01 6.17
CA LEU A 6 -27.64 0.16 6.94
C LEU A 6 -27.48 -0.28 8.40
N PHE A 7 -26.82 -1.40 8.68
CA PHE A 7 -26.63 -1.86 10.06
C PHE A 7 -25.65 -0.97 10.82
N THR A 8 -24.52 -0.63 10.20
CA THR A 8 -23.51 0.28 10.78
C THR A 8 -24.15 1.60 11.18
N ASN A 9 -25.04 2.12 10.33
CA ASN A 9 -25.76 3.37 10.55
C ASN A 9 -26.65 3.40 11.80
N PHE A 10 -27.13 2.25 12.26
CA PHE A 10 -27.99 2.16 13.45
C PHE A 10 -27.26 1.61 14.68
N PHE A 11 -26.21 0.81 14.49
CA PHE A 11 -25.61 0.02 15.55
C PHE A 11 -24.13 0.34 15.82
N CYS A 12 -23.53 1.29 15.12
CA CYS A 12 -22.11 1.60 15.30
C CYS A 12 -21.82 3.11 15.20
N SER A 13 -22.07 3.84 16.29
CA SER A 13 -21.80 5.28 16.36
C SER A 13 -20.35 5.66 16.04
N LYS A 14 -19.38 4.87 16.54
CA LYS A 14 -17.94 5.06 16.24
C LYS A 14 -17.60 5.01 14.75
N ALA A 15 -18.31 4.21 13.95
CA ALA A 15 -18.04 4.07 12.52
C ALA A 15 -18.76 5.14 11.65
N ILE A 16 -19.73 5.85 12.23
CA ILE A 16 -20.48 6.92 11.57
C ILE A 16 -19.86 8.29 11.87
N ASP A 17 -19.46 8.50 13.12
CA ASP A 17 -18.83 9.75 13.55
C ASP A 17 -17.47 9.92 12.85
N PRO A 18 -17.25 11.00 12.08
CA PRO A 18 -16.03 11.17 11.30
C PRO A 18 -14.76 11.20 12.14
N GLU A 19 -14.80 11.83 13.33
CA GLU A 19 -13.62 11.99 14.19
C GLU A 19 -13.28 10.68 14.88
N LEU A 20 -14.28 10.02 15.47
CA LEU A 20 -14.09 8.72 16.12
C LEU A 20 -13.66 7.66 15.11
N ARG A 21 -14.24 7.68 13.89
CA ARG A 21 -13.86 6.77 12.82
C ARG A 21 -12.42 6.99 12.38
N LYS A 22 -12.00 8.25 12.20
CA LYS A 22 -10.63 8.58 11.85
C LYS A 22 -9.66 8.09 12.92
N SER A 23 -9.91 8.41 14.19
CA SER A 23 -9.08 7.97 15.32
C SER A 23 -8.99 6.44 15.41
N TRP A 24 -10.11 5.74 15.25
CA TRP A 24 -10.17 4.28 15.22
C TRP A 24 -9.34 3.69 14.07
N LEU A 25 -9.47 4.22 12.85
CA LEU A 25 -8.69 3.78 11.69
C LEU A 25 -7.18 4.02 11.88
N GLU A 26 -6.80 5.18 12.41
CA GLU A 26 -5.39 5.52 12.67
C GLU A 26 -4.75 4.59 13.70
N LYS A 27 -5.46 4.26 14.79
CA LYS A 27 -5.00 3.30 15.81
C LYS A 27 -4.64 1.95 15.16
N HIS A 28 -5.53 1.40 14.35
CA HIS A 28 -5.33 0.09 13.73
C HIS A 28 -4.29 0.13 12.59
N LEU A 29 -4.28 1.20 11.79
CA LEU A 29 -3.26 1.39 10.76
C LEU A 29 -1.86 1.42 11.37
N LYS A 30 -1.66 2.17 12.47
CA LYS A 30 -0.38 2.25 13.16
C LYS A 30 0.06 0.88 13.71
N ALA A 31 -0.86 0.08 14.24
CA ALA A 31 -0.56 -1.27 14.71
C ALA A 31 -0.07 -2.18 13.56
N VAL A 32 -0.75 -2.16 12.41
CA VAL A 32 -0.35 -2.96 11.23
C VAL A 32 0.98 -2.48 10.64
N ILE A 33 1.23 -1.16 10.59
CA ILE A 33 2.52 -0.61 10.14
C ILE A 33 3.65 -1.09 11.06
N ASN A 34 3.47 -1.01 12.39
CA ASN A 34 4.47 -1.45 13.34
C ASN A 34 4.79 -2.95 13.20
N ASP A 35 3.78 -3.78 12.93
CA ASP A 35 3.99 -5.21 12.68
C ASP A 35 4.75 -5.43 11.36
N PHE A 36 4.33 -4.77 10.28
CA PHE A 36 5.00 -4.84 8.99
C PHE A 36 6.49 -4.46 9.09
N GLN A 37 6.82 -3.40 9.84
CA GLN A 37 8.20 -2.98 10.08
C GLN A 37 9.01 -4.02 10.85
N LYS A 38 8.41 -4.72 11.82
CA LYS A 38 9.11 -5.80 12.55
C LYS A 38 9.44 -6.98 11.64
N THR A 39 8.55 -7.31 10.71
CA THR A 39 8.74 -8.44 9.80
C THR A 39 9.65 -8.11 8.61
N HIS A 40 9.65 -6.87 8.12
CA HIS A 40 10.31 -6.47 6.85
C HIS A 40 11.25 -5.25 7.01
N GLY A 41 11.74 -4.96 8.22
CA GLY A 41 12.38 -3.67 8.57
C GLY A 41 13.48 -3.17 7.64
N GLN A 42 14.22 -4.06 6.98
CA GLN A 42 15.22 -3.72 5.96
C GLN A 42 14.62 -3.78 4.55
N LEU A 43 13.71 -2.85 4.24
CA LEU A 43 12.96 -2.83 2.99
C LEU A 43 13.86 -2.73 1.74
N LEU A 44 14.91 -1.91 1.79
CA LEU A 44 15.82 -1.73 0.64
C LEU A 44 16.69 -2.98 0.38
N GLU A 45 17.01 -3.74 1.42
CA GLU A 45 17.76 -4.99 1.31
C GLU A 45 16.85 -6.14 0.82
N SER A 46 15.57 -6.08 1.17
CA SER A 46 14.58 -7.11 0.85
C SER A 46 13.92 -6.92 -0.51
N PHE A 47 13.81 -5.69 -1.01
CA PHE A 47 13.06 -5.35 -2.22
C PHE A 47 13.89 -4.47 -3.16
N PHE A 48 14.23 -5.03 -4.33
CA PHE A 48 15.06 -4.38 -5.35
C PHE A 48 14.33 -3.25 -6.09
N THR A 49 12.99 -3.34 -6.22
CA THR A 49 12.18 -2.30 -6.85
C THR A 49 10.98 -1.94 -5.99
N LEU A 50 10.47 -0.71 -6.17
CA LEU A 50 9.23 -0.28 -5.54
C LEU A 50 8.04 -1.16 -5.95
N ASP A 51 8.05 -1.70 -7.18
CA ASP A 51 6.99 -2.58 -7.67
C ASP A 51 7.00 -3.93 -6.94
N ASP A 52 8.18 -4.50 -6.67
CA ASP A 52 8.32 -5.72 -5.87
C ASP A 52 7.83 -5.52 -4.43
N LEU A 53 8.19 -4.38 -3.83
CA LEU A 53 7.71 -4.00 -2.49
C LEU A 53 6.18 -3.90 -2.47
N LEU A 54 5.58 -3.16 -3.40
CA LEU A 54 4.13 -2.96 -3.43
C LEU A 54 3.37 -4.27 -3.70
N ALA A 55 3.93 -5.16 -4.53
CA ALA A 55 3.38 -6.50 -4.74
C ALA A 55 3.42 -7.33 -3.44
N ASN A 56 4.52 -7.27 -2.69
CA ASN A 56 4.64 -7.95 -1.41
C ASN A 56 3.70 -7.37 -0.33
N VAL A 57 3.63 -6.03 -0.21
CA VAL A 57 2.69 -5.33 0.69
C VAL A 57 1.25 -5.77 0.40
N LYS A 58 0.87 -5.91 -0.87
CA LYS A 58 -0.45 -6.43 -1.24
C LYS A 58 -0.68 -7.84 -0.69
N ILE A 59 0.28 -8.75 -0.83
CA ILE A 59 0.19 -10.12 -0.30
C ILE A 59 0.11 -10.10 1.23
N TYR A 60 0.98 -9.34 1.89
CA TYR A 60 1.01 -9.18 3.34
C TYR A 60 -0.34 -8.66 3.86
N VAL A 61 -0.84 -7.54 3.32
CA VAL A 61 -2.12 -6.98 3.72
C VAL A 61 -3.27 -7.96 3.45
N MET A 62 -3.28 -8.63 2.29
CA MET A 62 -4.34 -9.60 1.99
C MET A 62 -4.39 -10.77 2.97
N HIS A 63 -3.26 -11.26 3.48
CA HIS A 63 -3.23 -12.37 4.43
C HIS A 63 -3.40 -11.88 5.88
N HIS A 64 -2.52 -10.97 6.30
CA HIS A 64 -2.40 -10.51 7.68
C HIS A 64 -3.58 -9.64 8.12
N VAL A 65 -4.02 -8.70 7.28
CA VAL A 65 -5.16 -7.83 7.62
C VAL A 65 -6.47 -8.59 7.49
N THR A 66 -6.57 -9.57 6.59
CA THR A 66 -7.77 -10.44 6.54
C THR A 66 -7.87 -11.32 7.79
N SER A 67 -6.76 -11.84 8.32
CA SER A 67 -6.80 -12.62 9.57
C SER A 67 -7.10 -11.76 10.80
N LEU A 68 -6.73 -10.47 10.77
CA LEU A 68 -6.98 -9.55 11.88
C LEU A 68 -8.33 -8.84 11.78
N ILE A 69 -9.00 -8.85 10.62
CA ILE A 69 -10.16 -7.98 10.38
C ILE A 69 -11.26 -8.18 11.41
N ASP A 70 -11.55 -9.42 11.78
CA ASP A 70 -12.60 -9.72 12.73
C ASP A 70 -12.24 -9.20 14.12
N THR A 71 -10.98 -9.34 14.54
CA THR A 71 -10.47 -8.78 15.80
C THR A 71 -10.46 -7.24 15.79
N LEU A 72 -10.11 -6.61 14.67
CA LEU A 72 -10.14 -5.14 14.55
C LEU A 72 -11.59 -4.62 14.61
N LEU A 73 -12.55 -5.40 14.12
CA LEU A 73 -13.96 -5.07 14.14
C LEU A 73 -14.62 -5.35 15.50
N ASP A 74 -13.98 -6.11 16.40
CA ASP A 74 -14.45 -6.29 17.79
C ASP A 74 -14.34 -5.00 18.63
N ASP A 75 -13.43 -4.09 18.27
CA ASP A 75 -13.31 -2.76 18.90
C ASP A 75 -14.48 -1.82 18.54
N LEU A 76 -15.30 -2.20 17.56
CA LEU A 76 -16.54 -1.50 17.25
C LEU A 76 -17.54 -1.79 18.36
N SER A 77 -17.78 -0.80 19.22
CA SER A 77 -18.78 -0.84 20.29
C SER A 77 -20.18 -0.93 19.66
N ILE A 78 -20.64 -2.15 19.36
CA ILE A 78 -21.89 -2.41 18.67
C ILE A 78 -23.03 -2.26 19.65
N ALA A 79 -23.77 -1.17 19.51
CA ALA A 79 -24.93 -0.83 20.32
C ALA A 79 -25.86 0.06 19.50
N VAL A 80 -27.17 -0.09 19.71
CA VAL A 80 -28.16 0.71 18.98
C VAL A 80 -28.03 2.19 19.34
N ASN A 81 -28.06 3.04 18.32
CA ASN A 81 -28.06 4.49 18.49
C ASN A 81 -29.49 4.97 18.78
N ILE A 82 -29.87 4.96 20.05
CA ILE A 82 -31.20 5.37 20.52
C ILE A 82 -31.54 6.80 20.08
N GLU A 83 -30.60 7.72 20.13
CA GLU A 83 -30.83 9.11 19.73
C GLU A 83 -31.16 9.25 18.25
N LYS A 84 -30.60 8.39 17.41
CA LYS A 84 -30.98 8.29 16.00
C LYS A 84 -32.38 7.72 15.84
N VAL A 85 -32.70 6.63 16.54
CA VAL A 85 -34.03 5.99 16.48
C VAL A 85 -35.12 6.96 16.92
N LYS A 86 -34.88 7.75 17.97
CA LYS A 86 -35.81 8.78 18.47
C LYS A 86 -36.22 9.81 17.42
N LYS A 87 -35.33 10.12 16.47
CA LYS A 87 -35.55 11.10 15.40
C LYS A 87 -36.25 10.51 14.18
N LEU A 88 -36.35 9.18 14.08
CA LEU A 88 -37.03 8.53 12.96
C LEU A 88 -38.54 8.70 13.07
N ARG A 89 -39.17 8.75 11.89
CA ARG A 89 -40.63 8.79 11.74
C ARG A 89 -41.06 7.62 10.85
N ASN A 90 -42.14 6.95 11.22
CA ASN A 90 -42.63 5.78 10.51
C ASN A 90 -43.79 6.13 9.57
N TYR A 91 -43.49 6.93 8.54
CA TYR A 91 -44.50 7.42 7.58
C TYR A 91 -45.36 6.31 6.97
N ALA A 92 -44.76 5.15 6.70
CA ALA A 92 -45.42 4.06 6.01
C ALA A 92 -46.39 3.25 6.88
N SER A 93 -46.13 3.09 8.19
CA SER A 93 -46.97 2.25 9.05
C SER A 93 -47.81 3.05 10.03
N CYS A 94 -47.34 4.23 10.44
CA CYS A 94 -47.95 5.03 11.50
C CYS A 94 -47.97 6.52 11.18
N GLY A 95 -47.78 6.91 9.92
CA GLY A 95 -47.72 8.32 9.53
C GLY A 95 -46.55 9.08 10.16
N ASP A 96 -46.72 10.38 10.38
CA ASP A 96 -45.67 11.28 10.88
C ASP A 96 -45.34 11.13 12.39
N ILE A 97 -45.68 9.98 12.97
CA ILE A 97 -45.54 9.71 14.40
C ILE A 97 -44.10 9.32 14.72
N SER A 98 -43.54 10.00 15.73
CA SER A 98 -42.17 9.79 16.21
C SER A 98 -42.10 8.76 17.33
N PHE A 99 -40.91 8.20 17.57
CA PHE A 99 -40.69 7.24 18.65
C PHE A 99 -41.06 7.79 20.06
N PRO A 100 -40.73 9.05 20.43
CA PRO A 100 -41.24 9.67 21.66
C PRO A 100 -42.77 9.75 21.75
N SER A 101 -43.45 9.98 20.63
CA SER A 101 -44.93 10.07 20.59
C SER A 101 -45.59 8.75 20.95
N PHE A 102 -44.99 7.61 20.59
CA PHE A 102 -45.49 6.29 21.01
C PHE A 102 -45.37 6.08 22.52
N ARG A 103 -44.31 6.61 23.16
CA ARG A 103 -44.17 6.54 24.61
C ARG A 103 -45.27 7.35 25.31
N THR A 104 -45.57 8.54 24.82
CA THR A 104 -46.70 9.34 25.33
C THR A 104 -48.01 8.61 25.17
N TRP A 105 -48.27 8.03 23.99
CA TRP A 105 -49.49 7.27 23.74
C TRP A 105 -49.63 6.04 24.66
N ALA A 106 -48.53 5.32 24.92
CA ALA A 106 -48.53 4.20 25.86
C ALA A 106 -48.94 4.61 27.28
N ARG A 107 -48.58 5.83 27.71
CA ARG A 107 -49.03 6.40 28.99
C ARG A 107 -50.50 6.78 28.97
N GLU A 108 -51.00 7.31 27.86
CA GLU A 108 -52.43 7.63 27.68
C GLU A 108 -53.32 6.38 27.68
N LEU A 109 -52.76 5.20 27.40
CA LEU A 109 -53.42 3.90 27.52
C LEU A 109 -53.33 3.29 28.93
N ASP A 110 -52.88 4.07 29.92
CA ASP A 110 -52.69 3.65 31.32
C ASP A 110 -51.80 2.40 31.50
N LEU A 111 -50.83 2.18 30.60
CA LEU A 111 -49.85 1.10 30.76
C LEU A 111 -48.91 1.41 31.94
N PRO A 112 -48.53 0.40 32.76
CA PRO A 112 -47.57 0.62 33.84
C PRO A 112 -46.24 1.17 33.34
N GLU A 113 -45.65 2.16 34.03
CA GLU A 113 -44.40 2.80 33.58
C GLU A 113 -43.27 1.78 33.42
N LYS A 114 -43.21 0.73 34.25
CA LYS A 114 -42.24 -0.37 34.11
C LYS A 114 -42.38 -1.09 32.76
N THR A 115 -43.61 -1.37 32.32
CA THR A 115 -43.89 -2.00 31.02
C THR A 115 -43.51 -1.07 29.87
N ILE A 116 -43.76 0.22 30.02
CA ILE A 116 -43.33 1.24 29.06
C ILE A 116 -41.80 1.24 28.98
N GLU A 117 -41.09 1.35 30.10
CA GLU A 117 -39.62 1.33 30.13
C GLU A 117 -39.03 0.08 29.49
N GLU A 118 -39.62 -1.10 29.71
CA GLU A 118 -39.21 -2.35 29.07
C GLU A 118 -39.41 -2.31 27.55
N LEU A 119 -40.58 -1.88 27.06
CA LEU A 119 -40.90 -1.77 25.62
C LEU A 119 -39.98 -0.79 24.88
N TYR A 120 -39.54 0.27 25.58
CA TYR A 120 -38.64 1.30 25.04
C TYR A 120 -37.16 1.09 25.44
N SER A 121 -36.82 -0.07 25.99
CA SER A 121 -35.46 -0.40 26.41
C SER A 121 -34.52 -0.55 25.20
N PRO A 122 -33.20 -0.33 25.36
CA PRO A 122 -32.23 -0.52 24.28
C PRO A 122 -32.26 -1.91 23.66
N ASP A 123 -32.57 -2.94 24.43
CA ASP A 123 -32.66 -4.32 23.96
C ASP A 123 -33.86 -4.52 23.04
N GLN A 124 -35.05 -4.06 23.44
CA GLN A 124 -36.23 -4.14 22.59
C GLN A 124 -36.08 -3.31 21.32
N VAL A 125 -35.48 -2.13 21.41
CA VAL A 125 -35.16 -1.31 20.24
C VAL A 125 -34.16 -2.01 19.32
N THR A 126 -33.18 -2.73 19.88
CA THR A 126 -32.22 -3.51 19.10
C THR A 126 -32.89 -4.61 18.29
N VAL A 127 -33.75 -5.41 18.93
CA VAL A 127 -34.52 -6.48 18.27
C VAL A 127 -35.38 -5.89 17.16
N TYR A 128 -36.15 -4.84 17.47
CA TYR A 128 -37.03 -4.21 16.50
C TYR A 128 -36.28 -3.64 15.29
N VAL A 129 -35.20 -2.88 15.51
CA VAL A 129 -34.41 -2.29 14.42
C VAL A 129 -33.73 -3.38 13.58
N CYS A 130 -33.22 -4.44 14.21
CA CYS A 130 -32.64 -5.58 13.52
C CYS A 130 -33.66 -6.22 12.57
N GLU A 131 -34.84 -6.57 13.07
CA GLU A 131 -35.92 -7.14 12.26
C GLU A 131 -36.42 -6.17 11.18
N ALA A 132 -36.46 -4.88 11.49
CA ALA A 132 -36.85 -3.86 10.53
C ALA A 132 -35.91 -3.76 9.33
N LEU A 133 -34.61 -3.94 9.53
CA LEU A 133 -33.61 -3.93 8.46
C LEU A 133 -33.58 -5.25 7.66
N GLN A 134 -34.06 -6.34 8.24
CA GLN A 134 -34.09 -7.66 7.58
C GLN A 134 -35.38 -7.92 6.78
N THR A 135 -36.45 -7.16 7.04
CA THR A 135 -37.77 -7.38 6.44
C THR A 135 -38.09 -6.33 5.38
N LYS A 136 -38.68 -6.77 4.26
CA LYS A 136 -39.03 -5.89 3.13
C LYS A 136 -40.30 -5.07 3.36
N SER A 137 -41.22 -5.58 4.18
CA SER A 137 -42.49 -4.91 4.47
C SER A 137 -42.85 -5.00 5.95
N SER A 138 -43.70 -4.08 6.42
CA SER A 138 -44.26 -4.10 7.77
C SER A 138 -45.15 -5.33 8.01
N ARG A 139 -45.86 -5.80 6.99
CA ARG A 139 -46.70 -7.01 7.05
C ARG A 139 -45.88 -8.26 7.35
N ASP A 140 -44.75 -8.44 6.66
CA ASP A 140 -43.87 -9.61 6.87
C ASP A 140 -43.22 -9.60 8.26
N ARG A 141 -43.03 -8.40 8.83
CA ARG A 141 -42.46 -8.20 10.16
C ARG A 141 -43.44 -8.57 11.28
N LEU A 142 -44.73 -8.29 11.09
CA LEU A 142 -45.78 -8.60 12.05
C LEU A 142 -46.23 -10.07 12.01
N SER A 143 -45.87 -10.81 10.96
CA SER A 143 -46.25 -12.22 10.80
C SER A 143 -45.24 -13.22 11.38
N LYS A 144 -44.17 -12.75 12.04
CA LYS A 144 -43.11 -13.60 12.59
C LYS A 144 -42.93 -13.33 14.08
N ASP A 145 -42.59 -14.37 14.81
CA ASP A 145 -42.14 -14.22 16.19
C ASP A 145 -40.84 -13.41 16.22
N LEU A 146 -40.74 -12.50 17.19
CA LEU A 146 -39.52 -11.72 17.37
C LEU A 146 -38.40 -12.61 17.91
N PRO A 147 -37.19 -12.53 17.35
CA PRO A 147 -36.04 -13.26 17.86
C PRO A 147 -35.63 -12.73 19.23
N SER A 148 -34.85 -13.53 19.94
CA SER A 148 -34.20 -13.08 21.17
C SER A 148 -33.22 -11.93 20.92
N ILE A 149 -32.88 -11.20 21.99
CA ILE A 149 -31.85 -10.16 21.94
C ILE A 149 -30.49 -10.72 21.51
N GLU A 150 -30.15 -11.93 21.94
CA GLU A 150 -28.87 -12.57 21.60
C GLU A 150 -28.78 -12.90 20.11
N GLU A 151 -29.83 -13.50 19.55
CA GLU A 151 -29.92 -13.78 18.11
C GLU A 151 -29.83 -12.49 17.28
N SER A 152 -30.56 -11.46 17.70
CA SER A 152 -30.53 -10.14 17.06
C SER A 152 -29.13 -9.53 17.07
N LEU A 153 -28.45 -9.55 18.22
CA LEU A 153 -27.08 -9.04 18.34
C LEU A 153 -26.08 -9.82 17.49
N ASN A 154 -26.24 -11.13 17.36
CA ASN A 154 -25.38 -11.95 16.51
C ASN A 154 -25.55 -11.58 15.03
N VAL A 155 -26.78 -11.34 14.57
CA VAL A 155 -27.06 -10.84 13.21
C VAL A 155 -26.45 -9.45 13.02
N VAL A 156 -26.70 -8.53 13.95
CA VAL A 156 -26.17 -7.15 13.88
C VAL A 156 -24.64 -7.18 13.80
N ARG A 157 -23.97 -7.95 14.66
CA ARG A 157 -22.51 -8.08 14.65
C ARG A 157 -22.00 -8.57 13.30
N LYS A 158 -22.60 -9.63 12.78
CA LYS A 158 -22.22 -10.17 11.47
C LYS A 158 -22.36 -9.12 10.36
N ARG A 159 -23.50 -8.42 10.30
CA ARG A 159 -23.78 -7.41 9.26
C ARG A 159 -22.89 -6.18 9.38
N VAL A 160 -22.69 -5.65 10.58
CA VAL A 160 -21.76 -4.53 10.81
C VAL A 160 -20.36 -4.91 10.39
N ARG A 161 -19.91 -6.14 10.68
CA ARG A 161 -18.60 -6.62 10.23
C ARG A 161 -18.51 -6.67 8.70
N GLU A 162 -19.49 -7.27 8.01
CA GLU A 162 -19.55 -7.36 6.54
C GLU A 162 -19.50 -5.97 5.87
N GLU A 163 -20.29 -5.00 6.38
CA GLU A 163 -20.36 -3.64 5.85
C GLU A 163 -19.04 -2.85 6.00
N ASN A 164 -18.28 -3.10 7.07
CA ASN A 164 -17.05 -2.35 7.36
C ASN A 164 -15.77 -3.04 6.84
N ALA A 165 -15.77 -4.37 6.68
CA ALA A 165 -14.60 -5.15 6.31
C ALA A 165 -13.93 -4.65 5.01
N ARG A 166 -14.72 -4.39 3.96
CA ARG A 166 -14.17 -3.89 2.69
C ARG A 166 -13.47 -2.53 2.86
N THR A 167 -14.11 -1.62 3.58
CA THR A 167 -13.56 -0.26 3.78
C THR A 167 -12.26 -0.33 4.58
N LEU A 168 -12.25 -1.14 5.64
CA LEU A 168 -11.06 -1.30 6.48
C LEU A 168 -9.88 -1.89 5.68
N ARG A 169 -10.12 -2.91 4.84
CA ARG A 169 -9.07 -3.46 3.94
C ARG A 169 -8.48 -2.41 3.01
N VAL A 170 -9.32 -1.60 2.37
CA VAL A 170 -8.86 -0.57 1.43
C VAL A 170 -8.05 0.51 2.15
N VAL A 171 -8.53 0.97 3.31
CA VAL A 171 -7.84 2.02 4.08
C VAL A 171 -6.50 1.51 4.61
N ILE A 172 -6.48 0.31 5.22
CA ILE A 172 -5.24 -0.26 5.75
C ILE A 172 -4.26 -0.57 4.62
N PHE A 173 -4.71 -1.16 3.52
CA PHE A 173 -3.86 -1.42 2.35
C PHE A 173 -3.18 -0.15 1.84
N LYS A 174 -3.96 0.92 1.66
CA LYS A 174 -3.43 2.20 1.19
C LYS A 174 -2.40 2.74 2.19
N GLY A 175 -2.75 2.81 3.47
CA GLY A 175 -1.86 3.36 4.49
C GLY A 175 -0.54 2.60 4.64
N VAL A 176 -0.56 1.25 4.62
CA VAL A 176 0.66 0.43 4.68
C VAL A 176 1.49 0.59 3.40
N SER A 177 0.83 0.65 2.24
CA SER A 177 1.50 0.84 0.94
C SER A 177 2.21 2.20 0.86
N ASP A 178 1.51 3.27 1.25
CA ASP A 178 2.06 4.63 1.27
C ASP A 178 3.26 4.71 2.23
N PHE A 179 3.11 4.14 3.44
CA PHE A 179 4.20 4.05 4.42
C PHE A 179 5.42 3.30 3.87
N ALA A 180 5.21 2.08 3.35
CA ALA A 180 6.29 1.23 2.88
C ALA A 180 7.02 1.87 1.68
N ALA A 181 6.25 2.45 0.75
CA ALA A 181 6.81 3.15 -0.40
C ALA A 181 7.68 4.34 0.03
N GLN A 182 7.18 5.16 0.96
CA GLN A 182 7.94 6.32 1.44
C GLN A 182 9.22 5.87 2.16
N HIS A 183 9.13 4.91 3.09
CA HIS A 183 10.29 4.43 3.84
C HIS A 183 11.35 3.78 2.93
N TRP A 184 10.91 3.05 1.90
CA TRP A 184 11.81 2.49 0.88
C TRP A 184 12.48 3.60 0.07
N LYS A 185 11.73 4.62 -0.37
CA LYS A 185 12.29 5.77 -1.11
C LYS A 185 13.29 6.55 -0.27
N ASP A 186 12.99 6.81 1.00
CA ASP A 186 13.90 7.53 1.91
C ASP A 186 15.22 6.76 2.06
N SER A 187 15.12 5.43 2.22
CA SER A 187 16.29 4.55 2.27
C SER A 187 17.07 4.56 0.95
N TYR A 188 16.35 4.48 -0.17
CA TYR A 188 16.91 4.52 -1.51
C TYR A 188 17.66 5.83 -1.77
N TYR A 189 17.05 6.97 -1.46
CA TYR A 189 17.64 8.29 -1.62
C TYR A 189 18.86 8.48 -0.72
N LYS A 190 18.83 7.99 0.52
CA LYS A 190 19.98 8.05 1.42
C LYS A 190 21.20 7.30 0.89
N VAL A 191 20.98 6.17 0.22
CA VAL A 191 22.07 5.33 -0.32
C VAL A 191 22.60 5.86 -1.65
N HIS A 192 21.74 6.47 -2.48
CA HIS A 192 22.13 6.95 -3.81
C HIS A 192 22.67 8.39 -3.80
N ASN A 193 22.22 9.24 -2.88
CA ASN A 193 22.76 10.57 -2.70
C ASN A 193 24.14 10.46 -1.99
N PRO A 194 25.26 10.93 -2.58
CA PRO A 194 25.37 11.91 -3.67
C PRO A 194 25.80 11.35 -5.04
N LEU A 195 25.89 10.03 -5.21
CA LEU A 195 26.40 9.41 -6.43
C LEU A 195 25.44 9.60 -7.60
N VAL A 196 24.18 9.22 -7.44
CA VAL A 196 23.10 9.49 -8.40
C VAL A 196 22.11 10.41 -7.69
N MET A 197 21.67 11.47 -8.34
CA MET A 197 20.66 12.40 -7.81
C MET A 197 19.28 12.09 -8.39
N PRO A 198 18.45 11.26 -7.72
CA PRO A 198 17.02 11.24 -7.97
C PRO A 198 16.43 12.65 -7.88
N MET A 199 15.65 13.00 -8.90
CA MET A 199 15.08 14.34 -9.04
C MET A 199 13.62 14.22 -9.46
N SER A 200 12.81 15.17 -8.99
CA SER A 200 11.48 15.48 -9.51
C SER A 200 11.56 15.95 -10.97
N GLN A 201 10.42 15.99 -11.66
CA GLN A 201 10.37 16.49 -13.03
C GLN A 201 10.78 17.98 -13.08
N GLU A 202 10.33 18.75 -12.11
CA GLU A 202 10.66 20.15 -11.87
C GLU A 202 12.18 20.35 -11.83
N GLU A 203 12.86 19.60 -10.94
CA GLU A 203 14.31 19.68 -10.72
C GLU A 203 15.09 19.26 -11.96
N ILE A 204 14.63 18.23 -12.69
CA ILE A 204 15.28 17.79 -13.92
C ILE A 204 15.20 18.89 -14.98
N ILE A 205 14.04 19.53 -15.15
CA ILE A 205 13.86 20.60 -16.14
C ILE A 205 14.80 21.76 -15.83
N GLU A 206 14.81 22.23 -14.58
CA GLU A 206 15.67 23.34 -14.15
C GLU A 206 17.16 23.02 -14.37
N ALA A 207 17.60 21.83 -13.93
CA ALA A 207 18.98 21.39 -14.08
C ALA A 207 19.37 21.17 -15.55
N ALA A 208 18.48 20.65 -16.39
CA ALA A 208 18.73 20.45 -17.82
C ALA A 208 18.83 21.78 -18.57
N GLN A 209 17.93 22.73 -18.28
CA GLN A 209 17.97 24.08 -18.85
C GLN A 209 19.26 24.82 -18.47
N SER A 210 19.75 24.66 -17.24
CA SER A 210 21.04 25.24 -16.80
C SER A 210 22.24 24.76 -17.63
N ARG A 211 22.10 23.62 -18.32
CA ARG A 211 23.12 23.03 -19.22
C ARG A 211 22.86 23.30 -20.70
N GLY A 212 21.87 24.14 -21.01
CA GLY A 212 21.50 24.47 -22.40
C GLY A 212 20.70 23.37 -23.10
N ILE A 213 20.08 22.44 -22.36
CA ILE A 213 19.17 21.45 -22.94
C ILE A 213 17.79 22.10 -23.03
N GLU A 214 17.25 22.19 -24.25
CA GLU A 214 15.91 22.71 -24.49
C GLU A 214 14.84 21.69 -24.06
N VAL A 215 14.38 21.82 -22.82
CA VAL A 215 13.29 21.02 -22.27
C VAL A 215 12.34 21.91 -21.47
N THR A 216 11.04 21.63 -21.60
CA THR A 216 9.95 22.29 -20.88
C THR A 216 9.06 21.22 -20.28
N TYR A 217 8.05 21.61 -19.49
CA TYR A 217 7.04 20.67 -19.01
C TYR A 217 6.34 19.91 -20.15
N ASP A 218 6.02 20.61 -21.23
CA ASP A 218 5.29 20.05 -22.37
C ASP A 218 6.17 19.11 -23.23
N THR A 219 7.46 19.43 -23.33
CA THR A 219 8.41 18.64 -24.12
C THR A 219 9.12 17.55 -23.32
N PHE A 220 8.95 17.51 -21.99
CA PHE A 220 9.67 16.61 -21.09
C PHE A 220 9.56 15.14 -21.50
N ALA A 221 8.35 14.65 -21.78
CA ALA A 221 8.13 13.23 -22.13
C ALA A 221 8.69 12.85 -23.51
N GLN A 222 8.96 13.83 -24.37
CA GLN A 222 9.58 13.63 -25.68
C GLN A 222 11.10 13.54 -25.55
N THR A 223 11.68 14.35 -24.65
CA THR A 223 13.12 14.41 -24.38
C THR A 223 13.58 13.28 -23.44
N TYR A 224 12.78 12.95 -22.42
CA TYR A 224 13.17 12.09 -21.31
C TYR A 224 12.23 10.90 -21.09
N ARG A 225 12.83 9.77 -20.74
CA ARG A 225 12.14 8.56 -20.26
C ARG A 225 12.22 8.51 -18.75
N TYR A 226 11.29 9.17 -18.07
CA TYR A 226 11.31 9.36 -16.62
C TYR A 226 10.54 8.29 -15.84
N ASN A 227 11.12 7.81 -14.74
CA ASN A 227 10.47 6.97 -13.76
C ASN A 227 10.16 7.79 -12.49
N SER A 228 8.97 8.39 -12.47
CA SER A 228 8.49 9.23 -11.36
C SER A 228 8.41 8.51 -10.01
N LYS A 229 8.38 7.17 -10.00
CA LYS A 229 8.38 6.40 -8.76
C LYS A 229 9.69 6.54 -7.99
N VAL A 230 10.81 6.60 -8.69
CA VAL A 230 12.15 6.62 -8.10
C VAL A 230 12.95 7.88 -8.45
N GLY A 231 12.37 8.81 -9.22
CA GLY A 231 13.02 10.06 -9.61
C GLY A 231 14.18 9.87 -10.61
N LEU A 232 14.17 8.77 -11.38
CA LEU A 232 15.26 8.44 -12.30
C LEU A 232 14.87 8.46 -13.78
N LEU A 233 15.79 8.96 -14.60
CA LEU A 233 15.79 8.95 -16.05
C LEU A 233 16.34 7.63 -16.56
N ARG A 234 15.70 7.08 -17.59
CA ARG A 234 16.11 5.83 -18.26
C ARG A 234 16.92 6.09 -19.52
N ASN A 235 17.04 7.34 -19.93
CA ASN A 235 17.74 7.74 -21.14
C ASN A 235 18.75 8.87 -20.89
N ALA A 236 19.12 9.19 -19.65
CA ALA A 236 20.12 10.21 -19.34
C ALA A 236 20.76 9.95 -17.96
N CYS A 237 22.00 10.40 -17.78
CA CYS A 237 22.72 10.26 -16.51
C CYS A 237 22.24 11.28 -15.48
N GLN A 238 22.11 10.88 -14.21
CA GLN A 238 21.79 11.78 -13.09
C GLN A 238 22.93 11.89 -12.07
N ILE A 239 24.17 11.61 -12.49
CA ILE A 239 25.38 11.84 -11.71
C ILE A 239 25.90 13.24 -12.07
N PRO A 240 25.91 14.23 -11.16
CA PRO A 240 26.30 15.61 -11.50
C PRO A 240 27.69 15.75 -12.11
N GLY A 241 28.63 14.88 -11.71
CA GLY A 241 29.99 14.84 -12.23
C GLY A 241 30.15 14.16 -13.60
N CYS A 242 29.11 13.54 -14.14
CA CYS A 242 29.18 12.85 -15.43
C CYS A 242 29.19 13.85 -16.61
N PRO A 243 30.07 13.69 -17.62
CA PRO A 243 30.03 14.51 -18.84
C PRO A 243 28.67 14.44 -19.57
N HIS A 244 27.98 13.30 -19.46
CA HIS A 244 26.65 13.06 -20.02
C HIS A 244 25.50 13.37 -19.04
N TYR A 245 25.75 14.10 -17.95
CA TYR A 245 24.73 14.50 -16.98
C TYR A 245 23.56 15.20 -17.68
N LEU A 246 22.37 14.63 -17.48
CA LEU A 246 21.09 15.00 -18.07
C LEU A 246 21.04 15.00 -19.61
N GLN A 247 22.08 14.58 -20.32
CA GLN A 247 22.03 14.52 -21.77
C GLN A 247 21.21 13.30 -22.23
N PRO A 248 20.07 13.52 -22.92
CA PRO A 248 19.22 12.42 -23.38
C PRO A 248 19.93 11.65 -24.50
N HIS A 249 20.04 10.34 -24.34
CA HIS A 249 20.65 9.45 -25.32
C HIS A 249 19.87 8.14 -25.43
N ASN A 250 19.51 7.75 -26.65
CA ASN A 250 18.74 6.53 -26.90
C ASN A 250 19.50 5.25 -26.51
N ASN A 251 20.84 5.31 -26.54
CA ASN A 251 21.72 4.22 -26.13
C ASN A 251 22.17 4.33 -24.67
N PHE A 252 21.52 5.13 -23.82
CA PHE A 252 21.91 5.26 -22.42
C PHE A 252 21.92 3.90 -21.67
N ASN A 253 21.06 2.94 -22.07
CA ASN A 253 21.13 1.58 -21.53
C ASN A 253 22.42 0.84 -21.90
N GLN A 254 23.10 1.22 -22.99
CA GLN A 254 24.43 0.73 -23.35
C GLN A 254 25.51 1.41 -22.52
N HIS A 255 25.33 2.68 -22.13
CA HIS A 255 26.19 3.34 -21.13
C HIS A 255 26.07 2.62 -19.78
N ILE A 256 24.84 2.26 -19.36
CA ILE A 256 24.61 1.39 -18.19
C ILE A 256 25.22 0.00 -18.38
N SER A 257 25.24 -0.58 -19.59
CA SER A 257 25.86 -1.90 -19.82
C SER A 257 27.38 -1.85 -19.78
N VAL A 258 27.99 -0.80 -20.33
CA VAL A 258 29.44 -0.54 -20.22
C VAL A 258 29.81 -0.18 -18.77
N GLU A 259 28.97 0.55 -18.05
CA GLU A 259 29.17 0.79 -16.61
C GLU A 259 28.96 -0.48 -15.77
N ARG A 260 28.13 -1.43 -16.20
CA ARG A 260 28.01 -2.78 -15.59
C ARG A 260 29.24 -3.66 -15.88
N GLU A 261 29.96 -3.39 -16.95
CA GLU A 261 31.26 -4.02 -17.26
C GLU A 261 32.41 -3.35 -16.48
N GLN A 262 32.18 -2.17 -15.91
CA GLN A 262 33.06 -1.55 -14.93
C GLN A 262 32.61 -1.94 -13.50
N GLU A 263 33.55 -2.23 -12.62
CA GLU A 263 33.30 -2.74 -11.26
C GLU A 263 32.61 -1.74 -10.32
N GLN A 264 31.95 -0.69 -10.83
CA GLN A 264 31.40 0.44 -10.06
C GLN A 264 29.93 0.80 -10.41
N PHE A 265 29.09 -0.16 -10.82
CA PHE A 265 27.64 0.08 -11.01
C PHE A 265 26.77 -0.16 -9.74
N PRO A 266 25.73 0.67 -9.49
CA PRO A 266 25.39 1.11 -8.14
C PRO A 266 24.55 0.17 -7.27
N HIS A 267 23.75 -0.77 -7.77
CA HIS A 267 22.78 -1.40 -6.84
C HIS A 267 23.37 -2.43 -5.87
N ALA A 268 24.10 -3.42 -6.38
CA ALA A 268 24.81 -4.36 -5.49
C ALA A 268 25.96 -3.65 -4.79
N ILE A 269 26.65 -2.74 -5.47
CA ILE A 269 27.80 -2.02 -4.92
C ILE A 269 27.40 -1.07 -3.81
N HIS A 270 26.31 -0.31 -3.95
CA HIS A 270 25.89 0.59 -2.87
C HIS A 270 25.40 -0.18 -1.65
N LEU A 271 24.66 -1.28 -1.86
CA LEU A 271 24.25 -2.17 -0.78
C LEU A 271 25.47 -2.75 -0.06
N ILE A 272 26.39 -3.36 -0.80
CA ILE A 272 27.59 -3.99 -0.25
C ILE A 272 28.52 -2.95 0.38
N SER A 273 28.74 -1.80 -0.27
CA SER A 273 29.55 -0.73 0.28
C SER A 273 28.96 -0.24 1.59
N ASN A 274 27.64 -0.05 1.69
CA ASN A 274 26.99 0.38 2.93
C ASN A 274 26.94 -0.72 4.01
N THR A 275 26.81 -2.00 3.64
CA THR A 275 26.77 -3.10 4.60
C THR A 275 28.16 -3.47 5.14
N PHE A 276 29.19 -3.33 4.30
CA PHE A 276 30.56 -3.78 4.59
C PHE A 276 31.57 -2.63 4.70
N TYR A 277 31.15 -1.35 4.73
CA TYR A 277 32.09 -0.20 4.79
C TYR A 277 33.07 -0.28 5.96
N SER A 278 32.63 -0.82 7.09
CA SER A 278 33.44 -0.96 8.32
C SER A 278 34.52 -2.03 8.21
N GLN A 279 34.43 -2.92 7.21
CA GLN A 279 35.35 -4.04 7.00
C GLN A 279 36.46 -3.71 5.99
N GLY A 280 36.51 -2.47 5.50
CA GLY A 280 37.53 -2.00 4.57
C GLY A 280 37.25 -2.33 3.10
N ILE A 281 37.94 -1.61 2.21
CA ILE A 281 37.66 -1.62 0.77
C ILE A 281 37.84 -3.00 0.11
N ASN A 282 38.78 -3.81 0.59
CA ASN A 282 39.01 -5.15 0.04
C ASN A 282 37.83 -6.10 0.30
N SER A 283 37.19 -5.97 1.47
CA SER A 283 36.01 -6.77 1.83
C SER A 283 34.80 -6.38 0.97
N VAL A 284 34.63 -5.07 0.71
CA VAL A 284 33.60 -4.56 -0.21
C VAL A 284 33.83 -5.10 -1.62
N ILE A 285 35.06 -5.03 -2.15
CA ILE A 285 35.40 -5.57 -3.47
C ILE A 285 35.13 -7.08 -3.54
N GLN A 286 35.50 -7.84 -2.51
CA GLN A 286 35.27 -9.28 -2.44
C GLN A 286 33.78 -9.62 -2.47
N GLU A 287 32.95 -8.90 -1.72
CA GLU A 287 31.51 -9.10 -1.71
C GLU A 287 30.86 -8.71 -3.04
N VAL A 288 31.32 -7.64 -3.69
CA VAL A 288 30.85 -7.22 -5.02
C VAL A 288 31.18 -8.27 -6.08
N THR A 289 32.42 -8.75 -6.10
CA THR A 289 32.91 -9.74 -7.06
C THR A 289 32.32 -11.14 -6.83
N SER A 290 31.88 -11.44 -5.62
CA SER A 290 31.19 -12.71 -5.31
C SER A 290 29.87 -12.88 -6.09
N GLY A 291 29.26 -11.78 -6.53
CA GLY A 291 28.00 -11.79 -7.26
C GLY A 291 26.79 -12.30 -6.46
N ASN A 292 26.96 -12.64 -5.17
CA ASN A 292 25.93 -13.24 -4.31
C ASN A 292 24.76 -12.28 -4.04
N HIS A 293 25.00 -10.98 -4.17
CA HIS A 293 24.01 -9.92 -3.94
C HIS A 293 23.41 -9.36 -5.25
N THR A 294 23.73 -9.98 -6.40
CA THR A 294 23.10 -9.63 -7.68
C THR A 294 21.77 -10.37 -7.83
N GLY A 295 20.68 -9.62 -7.95
CA GLY A 295 19.34 -10.19 -8.09
C GLY A 295 19.22 -11.04 -9.36
N THR A 296 19.12 -12.37 -9.21
CA THR A 296 18.47 -13.36 -10.10
C THR A 296 18.78 -14.83 -9.72
N GLN A 297 19.18 -15.15 -8.47
CA GLN A 297 19.57 -16.54 -8.12
C GLN A 297 18.48 -17.62 -8.30
N ASN A 298 17.22 -17.25 -8.57
CA ASN A 298 16.14 -18.19 -8.93
C ASN A 298 15.74 -18.20 -10.42
N ARG A 299 16.51 -17.58 -11.35
CA ARG A 299 16.31 -17.80 -12.79
C ARG A 299 17.27 -18.88 -13.30
N ARG A 300 16.76 -19.85 -14.07
CA ARG A 300 17.59 -20.87 -14.73
C ARG A 300 18.67 -20.17 -15.57
N ARG A 301 19.95 -20.42 -15.24
CA ARG A 301 21.09 -20.00 -16.07
C ARG A 301 20.93 -20.62 -17.47
N PRO A 302 21.10 -19.86 -18.57
CA PRO A 302 21.23 -20.46 -19.90
C PRO A 302 22.43 -21.40 -19.90
N THR A 303 22.30 -22.55 -20.54
CA THR A 303 23.41 -23.50 -20.68
C THR A 303 24.57 -22.79 -21.37
N PRO A 304 25.80 -22.83 -20.82
CA PRO A 304 26.95 -22.23 -21.47
C PRO A 304 27.14 -22.84 -22.88
N PRO A 305 27.55 -22.03 -23.87
CA PRO A 305 27.81 -22.53 -25.22
C PRO A 305 28.90 -23.62 -25.16
N LEU A 306 28.76 -24.62 -26.02
CA LEU A 306 29.71 -25.74 -26.10
C LEU A 306 31.12 -25.20 -26.37
N GLU A 307 32.12 -25.76 -25.71
CA GLU A 307 33.51 -25.33 -25.82
C GLU A 307 34.02 -25.32 -27.28
N SER A 308 33.50 -26.22 -28.11
CA SER A 308 33.75 -26.26 -29.57
C SER A 308 33.27 -25.03 -30.33
N SER A 309 32.26 -24.32 -29.83
CA SER A 309 31.75 -23.08 -30.42
C SER A 309 32.55 -21.83 -30.00
N LEU A 310 33.49 -21.98 -29.05
CA LEU A 310 34.36 -20.90 -28.57
C LEU A 310 35.73 -20.87 -29.26
N VAL A 311 36.14 -21.98 -29.89
CA VAL A 311 37.44 -22.12 -30.58
C VAL A 311 37.67 -21.04 -31.66
N PRO A 312 36.71 -20.75 -32.56
CA PRO A 312 36.92 -19.71 -33.58
C PRO A 312 37.05 -18.31 -32.96
N LEU A 313 36.41 -18.08 -31.81
CA LEU A 313 36.42 -16.81 -31.09
C LEU A 313 37.75 -16.58 -30.39
N MET A 314 38.34 -17.65 -29.83
CA MET A 314 39.68 -17.62 -29.22
C MET A 314 40.77 -17.40 -30.27
N GLU A 315 40.65 -18.00 -31.46
CA GLU A 315 41.58 -17.77 -32.59
C GLU A 315 41.50 -16.32 -33.11
N GLN A 316 40.29 -15.78 -33.23
CA GLN A 316 40.09 -14.37 -33.60
C GLN A 316 40.67 -13.40 -32.55
N LEU A 317 40.47 -13.69 -31.26
CA LEU A 317 41.05 -12.88 -30.18
C LEU A 317 42.58 -12.94 -30.18
N GLY A 318 43.16 -14.13 -30.36
CA GLY A 318 44.61 -14.32 -30.43
C GLY A 318 45.24 -13.57 -31.61
N THR A 319 44.56 -13.57 -32.76
CA THR A 319 44.99 -12.82 -33.96
C THR A 319 44.95 -11.31 -33.70
N LEU A 320 43.91 -10.82 -33.02
CA LEU A 320 43.74 -9.42 -32.68
C LEU A 320 44.82 -8.94 -31.70
N LEU A 321 45.09 -9.73 -30.66
CA LEU A 321 46.08 -9.41 -29.62
C LEU A 321 47.51 -9.39 -30.19
N ASN A 322 47.83 -10.32 -31.09
CA ASN A 322 49.11 -10.34 -31.79
C ASN A 322 49.27 -9.16 -32.76
N HIS A 323 48.18 -8.74 -33.42
CA HIS A 323 48.18 -7.54 -34.25
C HIS A 323 48.49 -6.29 -33.41
N TYR A 324 47.83 -6.14 -32.25
CA TYR A 324 48.08 -5.03 -31.33
C TYR A 324 49.50 -5.04 -30.75
N ALA A 325 50.02 -6.21 -30.38
CA ALA A 325 51.39 -6.34 -29.89
C ALA A 325 52.43 -5.95 -30.95
N ALA A 326 52.20 -6.30 -32.22
CA ALA A 326 53.08 -5.94 -33.33
C ALA A 326 53.02 -4.44 -33.71
N THR A 327 51.86 -3.79 -33.57
CA THR A 327 51.71 -2.34 -33.80
C THR A 327 52.21 -1.48 -32.64
N SER A 328 52.44 -2.07 -31.46
CA SER A 328 52.91 -1.37 -30.26
C SER A 328 54.45 -1.23 -30.18
N GLN A 329 55.19 -1.78 -31.15
CA GLN A 329 56.66 -1.74 -31.22
C GLN A 329 57.21 -0.92 -32.40
N LYS A 330 56.41 -0.02 -32.99
CA LYS A 330 56.87 0.96 -33.99
C LYS A 330 56.79 2.38 -33.48
#